data_AF-A0A7C4A7L8-F1
#
_entry.id   AF-A0A7C4A7L8-F1
#
_cell.length_a   1.000
_cell.length_b   1.000
_cell.length_c   1.000
_cell.angle_alpha   90.00
_cell.angle_beta   90.00
_cell.angle_gamma   90.00
#
_symmetry.space_group_name_H-M   'P 1'
#
loop_
_entity.id
_entity.type
_entity.pdbx_description
1 polymer ?
#
loop_
_entity_poly.entity_id
_entity_poly.type
_entity_poly.pdbx_seq_one_letter_code
_entity_poly.pdbx_strand_id
1 'polypeptide(L)'
;MKKLLLIAACIGASVGLVAQTSTGGSINFLTKVSNADPTKAIDVKVFDVDGTTVINNASTPAITAQLFAGATADSLAPVGTAINFLASGYLNAGKVLTPLPQGSTAFVELRAWQASAGSYDAAKAGGLKWGRSDTISIVLGGDQLTPPAVPANLVGLRSFSLIPEPSTIALGALGALALLALRRK
;
A
#
# COMPACT_ATOMS: atom_id res chain seq x y z
N MET A 1 -11.09 -50.17 17.80
CA MET A 1 -10.12 -49.06 17.88
C MET A 1 -10.60 -47.92 16.99
N LYS A 2 -11.36 -46.98 17.55
CA LYS A 2 -11.95 -45.84 16.83
C LYS A 2 -11.57 -44.59 17.61
N LYS A 3 -10.47 -43.95 17.21
CA LYS A 3 -10.03 -42.66 17.76
C LYS A 3 -10.17 -41.64 16.65
N LEU A 4 -11.26 -40.88 16.69
CA LEU A 4 -11.47 -39.69 15.87
C LEU A 4 -10.87 -38.53 16.66
N LEU A 5 -9.75 -37.97 16.20
CA LEU A 5 -9.12 -36.80 16.81
C LEU A 5 -9.12 -35.69 15.75
N LEU A 6 -10.08 -34.78 15.90
CA LEU A 6 -10.17 -33.54 15.14
C LEU A 6 -9.09 -32.59 15.66
N ILE A 7 -8.10 -32.26 14.84
CA ILE A 7 -7.14 -31.18 15.11
C ILE A 7 -7.68 -29.93 14.43
N ALA A 8 -8.19 -28.99 15.23
CA ALA A 8 -8.52 -27.64 14.78
C ALA A 8 -7.21 -26.86 14.62
N ALA A 9 -6.85 -26.52 13.37
CA ALA A 9 -5.75 -25.61 13.07
C ALA A 9 -6.22 -24.17 13.29
N CYS A 10 -5.87 -23.60 14.45
CA CYS A 10 -5.95 -22.15 14.66
C CYS A 10 -4.87 -21.48 13.80
N ILE A 11 -5.26 -20.87 12.68
CA ILE A 11 -4.39 -20.00 11.90
C ILE A 11 -4.12 -18.75 12.76
N GLY A 12 -2.94 -18.71 13.37
CA GLY A 12 -2.45 -17.55 14.09
C GLY A 12 -2.15 -16.43 13.09
N ALA A 13 -3.03 -15.45 12.98
CA ALA A 13 -2.67 -14.15 12.42
C ALA A 13 -1.85 -13.41 13.49
N SER A 14 -0.52 -13.56 13.45
CA SER A 14 0.35 -12.69 14.24
C SER A 14 0.29 -11.29 13.62
N VAL A 15 -0.57 -10.44 14.15
CA VAL A 15 -0.51 -9.00 13.92
C VAL A 15 0.74 -8.50 14.64
N GLY A 16 1.82 -8.31 13.89
CA GLY A 16 3.03 -7.64 14.40
C GLY A 16 2.71 -6.17 14.68
N LEU A 17 2.22 -5.87 15.88
CA LEU A 17 2.30 -4.51 16.41
C LEU A 17 3.77 -4.20 16.66
N VAL A 18 4.46 -3.64 15.68
CA VAL A 18 5.72 -2.94 15.95
C VAL A 18 5.34 -1.63 16.61
N ALA A 19 5.56 -1.52 17.92
CA ALA A 19 5.48 -0.26 18.62
C ALA A 19 6.45 0.73 17.96
N GLN A 20 5.92 1.78 17.32
CA GLN A 20 6.73 2.88 16.79
C GLN A 20 7.36 3.61 17.98
N THR A 21 8.63 3.32 18.25
CA THR A 21 9.40 4.10 19.23
C THR A 21 9.66 5.49 18.65
N SER A 22 9.65 6.51 19.50
CA SER A 22 9.88 7.92 19.11
C SER A 22 11.27 8.20 18.51
N THR A 23 12.15 7.20 18.47
CA THR A 23 13.52 7.23 17.93
C THR A 23 13.58 6.90 16.44
N GLY A 24 12.47 6.50 15.83
CA GLY A 24 12.39 6.11 14.43
C GLY A 24 12.71 7.23 13.43
N GLY A 25 13.30 6.86 12.28
CA GLY A 25 13.46 7.75 11.14
C GLY A 25 12.11 8.22 10.60
N SER A 26 12.08 9.42 10.02
CA SER A 26 10.82 10.09 9.67
C SER A 26 10.67 10.37 8.18
N ILE A 27 9.44 10.21 7.71
CA ILE A 27 8.99 10.43 6.34
C ILE A 27 7.89 11.50 6.36
N ASN A 28 7.90 12.38 5.36
CA ASN A 28 6.81 13.31 5.09
C ASN A 28 5.82 12.64 4.13
N PHE A 29 4.69 12.15 4.65
CA PHE A 29 3.67 11.48 3.85
C PHE A 29 2.78 12.52 3.15
N LEU A 30 3.30 13.04 2.05
CA LEU A 30 2.63 13.92 1.10
C LEU A 30 2.84 13.39 -0.31
N THR A 31 1.75 13.26 -1.06
CA THR A 31 1.80 12.91 -2.50
C THR A 31 1.73 14.14 -3.40
N LYS A 32 1.68 15.33 -2.80
CA LYS A 32 1.90 16.60 -3.48
C LYS A 32 2.86 17.48 -2.70
N VAL A 33 3.97 17.86 -3.32
CA VAL A 33 4.93 18.83 -2.80
C VAL A 33 5.37 19.73 -3.94
N SER A 34 5.08 21.02 -3.82
CA SER A 34 5.61 22.03 -4.75
C SER A 34 7.05 22.36 -4.38
N ASN A 35 7.97 22.30 -5.33
CA ASN A 35 9.36 22.69 -5.15
C ASN A 35 9.84 23.44 -6.39
N ALA A 36 10.73 24.42 -6.22
CA ALA A 36 11.35 25.15 -7.32
C ALA A 36 12.25 24.23 -8.16
N ASP A 37 12.86 23.23 -7.53
CA ASP A 37 13.58 22.15 -8.21
C ASP A 37 12.59 21.04 -8.62
N PRO A 38 12.35 20.83 -9.92
CA PRO A 38 11.37 19.84 -10.39
C PRO A 38 11.77 18.40 -10.02
N THR A 39 13.05 18.14 -9.78
CA THR A 39 13.52 16.80 -9.34
C THR A 39 13.13 16.50 -7.89
N LYS A 40 12.75 17.52 -7.12
CA LYS A 40 12.33 17.43 -5.71
C LYS A 40 10.83 17.69 -5.53
N ALA A 41 10.14 18.05 -6.60
CA ALA A 41 8.69 18.18 -6.60
C ALA A 41 8.03 16.79 -6.59
N ILE A 42 6.85 16.70 -5.98
CA ILE A 42 6.05 15.48 -5.93
C ILE A 42 4.66 15.83 -6.47
N ASP A 43 4.21 15.09 -7.48
CA ASP A 43 2.84 15.11 -7.98
C ASP A 43 2.43 13.69 -8.33
N VAL A 44 1.93 12.98 -7.31
CA VAL A 44 1.57 11.56 -7.40
C VAL A 44 0.08 11.42 -7.17
N LYS A 45 -0.59 10.87 -8.19
CA LYS A 45 -1.99 10.51 -8.12
C LYS A 45 -2.15 8.99 -8.22
N VAL A 46 -3.20 8.50 -7.60
CA VAL A 46 -3.64 7.12 -7.76
C VAL A 46 -4.85 7.14 -8.67
N PHE A 47 -4.82 6.30 -9.70
CA PHE A 47 -5.92 6.16 -10.64
C PHE A 47 -6.71 4.89 -10.36
N ASP A 48 -7.99 4.88 -10.71
CA ASP A 48 -8.82 3.68 -10.67
C ASP A 48 -8.34 2.67 -11.73
N VAL A 49 -9.04 1.53 -11.80
CA VAL A 49 -8.76 0.40 -12.71
C VAL A 49 -8.78 0.76 -14.20
N ASP A 50 -9.38 1.90 -14.55
CA ASP A 50 -9.41 2.43 -15.91
C ASP A 50 -8.12 3.17 -16.32
N GLY A 51 -7.24 3.44 -15.34
CA GLY A 51 -5.99 4.18 -15.55
C GLY A 51 -6.15 5.69 -15.75
N THR A 52 -7.37 6.23 -15.68
CA THR A 52 -7.67 7.64 -15.99
C THR A 52 -8.41 8.35 -14.88
N THR A 53 -9.31 7.66 -14.16
CA THR A 53 -10.11 8.27 -13.10
C THR A 53 -9.26 8.43 -11.85
N VAL A 54 -9.06 9.67 -11.40
CA VAL A 54 -8.30 9.94 -10.16
C VAL A 54 -9.11 9.50 -8.95
N ILE A 55 -8.50 8.68 -8.09
CA ILE A 55 -9.05 8.32 -6.79
C ILE A 55 -9.05 9.54 -5.87
N ASN A 56 -10.17 9.79 -5.21
CA ASN A 56 -10.37 10.89 -4.26
C ASN A 56 -11.31 10.46 -3.12
N ASN A 57 -11.65 11.39 -2.22
CA ASN A 57 -12.53 11.10 -1.07
C ASN A 57 -13.96 10.67 -1.44
N ALA A 58 -14.41 10.89 -2.68
CA ALA A 58 -15.73 10.54 -3.18
C ALA A 58 -15.73 9.26 -4.03
N SER A 59 -14.56 8.63 -4.24
CA SER A 59 -14.45 7.39 -4.99
C SER A 59 -15.29 6.28 -4.35
N THR A 60 -16.02 5.54 -5.20
CA THR A 60 -16.85 4.40 -4.79
C THR A 60 -16.39 3.16 -5.56
N PRO A 61 -15.96 2.08 -4.87
CA PRO A 61 -15.86 1.96 -3.42
C PRO A 61 -14.75 2.85 -2.83
N ALA A 62 -14.86 3.16 -1.52
CA ALA A 62 -13.87 3.97 -0.83
C ALA A 62 -12.49 3.31 -0.88
N ILE A 63 -11.47 4.08 -1.24
CA ILE A 63 -10.08 3.63 -1.32
C ILE A 63 -9.27 4.32 -0.22
N THR A 64 -8.45 3.55 0.47
CA THR A 64 -7.50 4.04 1.46
C THR A 64 -6.08 3.72 1.01
N ALA A 65 -5.09 4.40 1.58
CA ALA A 65 -3.69 4.16 1.26
C ALA A 65 -2.80 4.28 2.50
N GLN A 66 -1.68 3.55 2.48
CA GLN A 66 -0.71 3.52 3.56
C GLN A 66 0.70 3.37 2.98
N LEU A 67 1.67 3.94 3.69
CA LEU A 67 3.08 3.74 3.38
C LEU A 67 3.55 2.41 3.95
N PHE A 68 4.41 1.75 3.18
CA PHE A 68 5.15 0.58 3.62
C PHE A 68 6.63 0.93 3.54
N ALA A 69 7.40 0.61 4.58
CA ALA A 69 8.82 0.88 4.63
C ALA A 69 9.61 -0.31 5.17
N GLY A 70 10.84 -0.48 4.71
CA GLY A 70 11.71 -1.59 5.09
C GLY A 70 13.19 -1.28 4.84
N ALA A 71 14.06 -2.05 5.49
CA ALA A 71 15.51 -1.94 5.28
C ALA A 71 15.93 -2.47 3.89
N THR A 72 15.13 -3.35 3.30
CA THR A 72 15.28 -3.89 1.95
C THR A 72 13.93 -3.83 1.21
N ALA A 73 13.97 -3.91 -0.12
CA ALA A 73 12.77 -3.93 -0.95
C ALA A 73 11.83 -5.13 -0.67
N ASP A 74 12.35 -6.21 -0.08
CA ASP A 74 11.59 -7.42 0.27
C ASP A 74 11.08 -7.44 1.71
N SER A 75 11.49 -6.48 2.56
CA SER A 75 11.16 -6.41 3.99
C SER A 75 10.25 -5.22 4.33
N LEU A 76 9.33 -4.89 3.43
CA LEU A 76 8.42 -3.76 3.59
C LEU A 76 7.29 -4.09 4.59
N ALA A 77 7.20 -3.30 5.66
CA ALA A 77 6.14 -3.37 6.66
C ALA A 77 5.31 -2.08 6.68
N PRO A 78 4.02 -2.14 7.05
CA PRO A 78 3.18 -0.94 7.13
C PRO A 78 3.75 0.07 8.13
N VAL A 79 3.80 1.34 7.75
CA VAL A 79 4.22 2.45 8.62
C VAL A 79 3.14 3.54 8.68
N GLY A 80 2.88 4.04 9.89
CA GLY A 80 1.75 4.93 10.16
C GLY A 80 0.40 4.22 10.00
N THR A 81 -0.68 5.00 9.98
CA THR A 81 -2.04 4.48 9.76
C THR A 81 -2.44 4.60 8.28
N ALA A 82 -3.36 3.75 7.84
CA ALA A 82 -4.01 3.95 6.54
C ALA A 82 -4.83 5.25 6.58
N ILE A 83 -4.76 6.03 5.50
CA ILE A 83 -5.43 7.32 5.36
C ILE A 83 -6.24 7.40 4.08
N ASN A 84 -7.29 8.21 4.10
CA ASN A 84 -8.13 8.45 2.94
C ASN A 84 -7.56 9.55 2.04
N PHE A 85 -7.91 9.50 0.77
CA PHE A 85 -7.58 10.55 -0.18
C PHE A 85 -8.34 11.84 0.15
N LEU A 86 -7.73 12.99 -0.14
CA LEU A 86 -8.39 14.29 -0.14
C LEU A 86 -9.30 14.43 -1.37
N ALA A 87 -10.18 15.43 -1.38
CA ALA A 87 -11.01 15.76 -2.55
C ALA A 87 -10.18 16.08 -3.80
N SER A 88 -8.94 16.57 -3.63
CA SER A 88 -7.99 16.83 -4.70
C SER A 88 -7.34 15.57 -5.30
N GLY A 89 -7.57 14.39 -4.72
CA GLY A 89 -6.97 13.12 -5.13
C GLY A 89 -5.54 12.88 -4.63
N TYR A 90 -5.10 13.66 -3.64
CA TYR A 90 -3.80 13.50 -2.98
C TYR A 90 -3.97 13.00 -1.55
N LEU A 91 -2.92 12.39 -1.02
CA LEU A 91 -2.75 11.94 0.36
C LEU A 91 -1.87 12.93 1.14
N ASN A 92 -2.28 13.20 2.38
CA ASN A 92 -1.55 14.02 3.34
C ASN A 92 -1.75 13.48 4.77
N ALA A 93 -0.71 12.87 5.34
CA ALA A 93 -0.67 12.47 6.75
C ALA A 93 0.38 13.25 7.56
N GLY A 94 1.15 14.15 6.92
CA GLY A 94 2.27 14.84 7.56
C GLY A 94 3.42 13.87 7.93
N LYS A 95 3.99 14.06 9.12
CA LYS A 95 5.15 13.27 9.58
C LYS A 95 4.73 11.85 9.99
N VAL A 96 5.31 10.84 9.35
CA VAL A 96 5.19 9.42 9.69
C VAL A 96 6.52 8.92 10.23
N LEU A 97 6.49 8.23 11.37
CA LEU A 97 7.66 7.56 11.93
C LEU A 97 7.80 6.14 11.36
N THR A 98 9.02 5.70 11.15
CA THR A 98 9.37 4.36 10.71
C THR A 98 10.11 3.63 11.83
N PRO A 99 10.08 2.29 11.88
CA PRO A 99 10.90 1.54 12.85
C PRO A 99 12.40 1.54 12.52
N LEU A 100 12.80 2.11 11.38
CA LEU A 100 14.19 2.16 10.92
C LEU A 100 14.93 3.34 11.57
N PRO A 101 16.27 3.27 11.75
CA PRO A 101 17.03 4.37 12.35
C PRO A 101 16.95 5.66 11.53
N GLN A 102 17.04 6.80 12.21
CA GLN A 102 17.20 8.11 11.57
C GLN A 102 18.46 8.15 10.70
N GLY A 103 18.42 8.82 9.54
CA GLY A 103 19.56 8.92 8.61
C GLY A 103 19.90 7.63 7.85
N SER A 104 19.22 6.52 8.15
CA SER A 104 19.37 5.28 7.38
C SER A 104 18.64 5.38 6.04
N THR A 105 19.10 4.58 5.07
CA THR A 105 18.40 4.41 3.80
C THR A 105 17.26 3.41 3.99
N ALA A 106 16.05 3.80 3.60
CA ALA A 106 14.85 2.98 3.65
C ALA A 106 14.27 2.78 2.26
N PHE A 107 13.74 1.59 2.02
CA PHE A 107 12.89 1.32 0.87
C PHE A 107 11.45 1.62 1.24
N VAL A 108 10.74 2.34 0.38
CA VAL A 108 9.37 2.81 0.63
C VAL A 108 8.49 2.53 -0.57
N GLU A 109 7.26 2.08 -0.30
CA GLU A 109 6.23 1.81 -1.29
C GLU A 109 4.90 2.39 -0.79
N LEU A 110 4.13 3.02 -1.66
CA LEU A 110 2.77 3.45 -1.37
C LEU A 110 1.81 2.36 -1.85
N ARG A 111 0.97 1.86 -0.94
CA ARG A 111 -0.07 0.89 -1.28
C ARG A 111 -1.44 1.51 -1.10
N ALA A 112 -2.33 1.27 -2.05
CA ALA A 112 -3.72 1.70 -2.02
C ALA A 112 -4.64 0.50 -2.19
N TRP A 113 -5.75 0.47 -1.47
CA TRP A 113 -6.71 -0.63 -1.53
C TRP A 113 -8.12 -0.20 -1.12
N GLN A 114 -9.10 -1.04 -1.47
CA GLN A 114 -10.48 -0.85 -1.07
C GLN A 114 -10.64 -0.91 0.45
N ALA A 115 -11.12 0.18 1.06
CA ALA A 115 -11.16 0.37 2.49
C ALA A 115 -11.94 -0.71 3.26
N SER A 116 -12.94 -1.33 2.62
CA SER A 116 -13.73 -2.42 3.22
C SER A 116 -12.92 -3.68 3.55
N ALA A 117 -11.72 -3.82 2.98
CA ALA A 117 -10.86 -4.98 3.24
C ALA A 117 -10.11 -4.90 4.58
N GLY A 118 -9.96 -3.71 5.16
CA GLY A 118 -9.18 -3.47 6.39
C GLY A 118 -7.65 -3.49 6.20
N SER A 119 -7.11 -4.26 5.24
CA SER A 119 -5.68 -4.24 4.89
C SER A 119 -5.43 -4.49 3.40
N TYR A 120 -4.23 -4.12 2.93
CA TYR A 120 -3.82 -4.36 1.55
C TYR A 120 -3.82 -5.86 1.19
N ASP A 121 -3.26 -6.71 2.05
CA ASP A 121 -3.21 -8.15 1.79
C ASP A 121 -4.59 -8.80 1.81
N ALA A 122 -5.49 -8.30 2.66
CA ALA A 122 -6.89 -8.73 2.67
C ALA A 122 -7.63 -8.29 1.39
N ALA A 123 -7.36 -7.09 0.88
CA ALA A 123 -7.94 -6.63 -0.39
C ALA A 123 -7.46 -7.50 -1.55
N LYS A 124 -6.16 -7.79 -1.58
CA LYS A 124 -5.55 -8.66 -2.59
C LYS A 124 -6.10 -10.10 -2.53
N ALA A 125 -6.18 -10.68 -1.34
CA ALA A 125 -6.70 -12.04 -1.14
C ALA A 125 -8.21 -12.14 -1.39
N GLY A 126 -8.96 -11.09 -1.04
CA GLY A 126 -10.40 -10.99 -1.29
C GLY A 126 -10.77 -10.63 -2.72
N GLY A 127 -9.78 -10.39 -3.58
CA GLY A 127 -10.02 -9.99 -4.97
C GLY A 127 -10.67 -8.62 -5.10
N LEU A 128 -10.48 -7.72 -4.13
CA LEU A 128 -10.98 -6.33 -4.17
C LEU A 128 -10.02 -5.43 -4.95
N LYS A 129 -10.36 -4.15 -5.16
CA LYS A 129 -9.43 -3.19 -5.77
C LYS A 129 -8.18 -2.97 -4.89
N TRP A 130 -7.00 -3.11 -5.47
CA TRP A 130 -5.71 -2.83 -4.81
C TRP A 130 -4.67 -2.36 -5.83
N GLY A 131 -3.65 -1.64 -5.38
CA GLY A 131 -2.54 -1.19 -6.22
C GLY A 131 -1.37 -0.75 -5.37
N ARG A 132 -0.18 -0.69 -5.98
CA ARG A 132 1.03 -0.23 -5.33
C ARG A 132 1.89 0.58 -6.28
N SER A 133 2.65 1.52 -5.74
CA SER A 133 3.69 2.23 -6.48
C SER A 133 4.91 1.34 -6.73
N ASP A 134 5.84 1.86 -7.52
CA ASP A 134 7.22 1.36 -7.50
C ASP A 134 7.85 1.58 -6.11
N THR A 135 8.78 0.71 -5.74
CA THR A 135 9.60 0.87 -4.53
C THR A 135 10.69 1.90 -4.78
N ILE A 136 10.75 2.92 -3.94
CA ILE A 136 11.80 3.95 -3.97
C ILE A 136 12.73 3.81 -2.78
N SER A 137 13.94 4.34 -2.90
CA SER A 137 14.92 4.40 -1.82
C SER A 137 15.09 5.86 -1.37
N ILE A 138 14.93 6.11 -0.08
CA ILE A 138 15.05 7.45 0.52
C ILE A 138 15.89 7.40 1.79
N VAL A 139 16.59 8.50 2.10
CA VAL A 139 17.30 8.66 3.37
C VAL A 139 16.34 9.27 4.38
N LEU A 140 16.12 8.58 5.51
CA LEU A 140 15.16 8.99 6.52
C LEU A 140 15.60 10.24 7.29
N GLY A 141 14.65 11.14 7.54
CA GLY A 141 14.87 12.32 8.38
C GLY A 141 14.86 11.99 9.87
N GLY A 142 15.14 12.97 10.72
CA GLY A 142 15.18 12.75 12.17
C GLY A 142 15.74 13.93 12.95
N ASP A 143 15.20 14.14 14.14
CA ASP A 143 15.56 15.20 15.07
C ASP A 143 16.86 14.94 15.86
N GLN A 144 17.28 13.68 15.97
CA GLN A 144 18.50 13.27 16.67
C GLN A 144 19.74 13.26 15.76
N LEU A 145 19.58 13.52 14.46
CA LEU A 145 20.69 13.71 13.54
C LEU A 145 21.44 15.01 13.88
N THR A 146 22.74 15.07 13.58
CA THR A 146 23.55 16.27 13.75
C THR A 146 24.13 16.69 12.39
N PRO A 147 23.61 17.76 11.76
CA PRO A 147 22.45 18.57 12.16
C PRO A 147 21.11 17.82 12.04
N PRO A 148 20.04 18.24 12.74
CA PRO A 148 18.72 17.65 12.60
C PRO A 148 18.22 17.71 11.15
N ALA A 149 17.60 16.63 10.67
CA ALA A 149 17.06 16.56 9.32
C ALA A 149 15.53 16.55 9.34
N VAL A 150 14.91 17.32 8.43
CA VAL A 150 13.46 17.30 8.22
C VAL A 150 12.99 15.93 7.72
N PRO A 151 11.72 15.55 7.95
CA PRO A 151 11.19 14.28 7.45
C PRO A 151 11.38 14.14 5.93
N ALA A 152 11.77 12.94 5.51
CA ALA A 152 12.12 12.68 4.12
C ALA A 152 10.90 12.76 3.21
N ASN A 153 10.96 13.55 2.14
CA ASN A 153 9.91 13.59 1.13
C ASN A 153 9.94 12.34 0.25
N LEU A 154 8.79 11.93 -0.28
CA LEU A 154 8.62 10.77 -1.18
C LEU A 154 9.07 11.06 -2.62
N VAL A 155 10.25 11.69 -2.77
CA VAL A 155 10.79 12.07 -4.08
C VAL A 155 11.08 10.82 -4.90
N GLY A 156 10.66 10.83 -6.17
CA GLY A 156 10.81 9.69 -7.08
C GLY A 156 9.62 8.72 -7.09
N LEU A 157 8.66 8.87 -6.17
CA LEU A 157 7.42 8.11 -6.20
C LEU A 157 6.64 8.44 -7.49
N ARG A 158 6.06 7.43 -8.12
CA ARG A 158 5.32 7.57 -9.39
C ARG A 158 3.83 7.31 -9.19
N SER A 159 3.02 7.97 -10.02
CA SER A 159 1.59 7.68 -10.12
C SER A 159 1.36 6.26 -10.63
N PHE A 160 0.30 5.63 -10.13
CA PHE A 160 -0.06 4.26 -10.48
C PHE A 160 -1.57 4.06 -10.50
N SER A 161 -2.02 2.95 -11.08
CA SER A 161 -3.43 2.59 -11.17
C SER A 161 -3.74 1.40 -10.28
N LEU A 162 -4.99 1.32 -9.80
CA LEU A 162 -5.50 0.13 -9.13
C LEU A 162 -5.60 -1.02 -10.14
N ILE A 163 -5.37 -2.24 -9.64
CA ILE A 163 -5.47 -3.47 -10.41
C ILE A 163 -6.90 -3.99 -10.27
N PRO A 164 -7.52 -4.44 -11.39
CA PRO A 164 -8.87 -4.99 -11.36
C PRO A 164 -8.98 -6.25 -10.49
N GLU A 165 -10.18 -6.46 -9.96
CA GLU A 165 -10.60 -7.74 -9.42
C GLU A 165 -10.49 -8.81 -10.54
N PRO A 166 -9.88 -9.98 -10.30
CA PRO A 166 -9.96 -11.07 -11.26
C PRO A 166 -11.43 -11.42 -11.46
N SER A 167 -11.95 -11.22 -12.68
CA SER A 167 -13.36 -11.40 -13.00
C SER A 167 -13.72 -12.89 -12.87
N THR A 168 -14.12 -13.33 -11.68
CA THR A 168 -14.56 -14.70 -11.38
C THR A 168 -15.70 -15.13 -12.30
N ILE A 169 -16.55 -14.19 -12.71
CA ILE A 169 -17.58 -14.41 -13.73
C ILE A 169 -16.97 -14.73 -15.09
N ALA A 170 -15.93 -13.99 -15.52
CA ALA A 170 -15.26 -14.26 -16.79
C ALA A 170 -14.55 -15.62 -16.76
N LEU A 171 -13.89 -15.98 -15.66
CA LEU A 171 -13.31 -17.32 -15.50
C LEU A 171 -14.38 -18.42 -15.44
N GLY A 172 -15.49 -18.17 -14.75
CA GLY A 172 -16.61 -19.11 -14.66
C GLY A 172 -17.28 -19.33 -16.02
N ALA A 173 -17.50 -18.26 -16.78
CA ALA A 173 -18.03 -18.32 -18.13
C ALA A 173 -17.06 -19.05 -19.08
N LEU A 174 -15.76 -18.76 -19.00
CA LEU A 174 -14.74 -19.45 -19.79
C LEU A 174 -14.68 -20.94 -19.44
N GLY A 175 -14.74 -21.29 -18.15
CA GLY A 175 -14.81 -22.67 -17.67
C GLY A 175 -16.07 -23.39 -18.15
N ALA A 176 -17.24 -22.73 -18.10
CA ALA A 176 -18.49 -23.27 -18.61
C ALA A 176 -18.46 -23.49 -20.14
N LEU A 177 -17.90 -22.53 -20.89
CA LEU A 177 -17.68 -22.66 -22.33
C LEU A 177 -16.74 -23.82 -22.65
N ALA A 178 -15.65 -23.99 -21.91
CA ALA A 178 -14.73 -25.11 -22.07
C ALA A 178 -15.44 -26.46 -21.78
N LEU A 179 -16.25 -26.54 -20.72
CA LEU A 179 -17.03 -27.74 -20.39
C LEU A 179 -18.07 -28.06 -21.48
N LEU A 180 -18.75 -27.05 -22.03
CA LEU A 180 -19.71 -27.24 -23.12
C LEU A 180 -19.03 -27.66 -24.42
N ALA A 181 -17.82 -27.14 -24.71
CA ALA A 181 -17.02 -27.55 -25.85
C ALA A 181 -16.52 -29.00 -25.71
N LEU A 182 -16.13 -29.42 -24.50
CA LEU A 182 -15.71 -30.79 -24.22
C LEU A 182 -16.87 -31.80 -24.21
N ARG A 183 -18.09 -31.37 -23.87
CA ARG A 183 -19.30 -32.23 -23.91
C ARG A 183 -19.75 -32.58 -25.34
N ARG A 184 -19.30 -31.80 -26.34
CA ARG A 184 -19.65 -31.99 -27.75
C ARG A 184 -18.64 -32.84 -28.53
N LYS A 185 -17.60 -33.37 -27.85
CA LYS A 185 -16.73 -34.43 -28.36
C LYS A 185 -17.11 -35.74 -27.69
#